data_AF-A0A2T2RTL2-F1
#
_entry.id   AF-A0A2T2RTL2-F1
#
_cell.length_a   1.000
_cell.length_b   1.000
_cell.length_c   1.000
_cell.angle_alpha   90.00
_cell.angle_beta   90.00
_cell.angle_gamma   90.00
#
_symmetry.space_group_name_H-M   'P 1'
#
loop_
_entity.id
_entity.type
_entity.pdbx_description
1 polymer ?
#
loop_
_entity_poly.entity_id
_entity_poly.type
_entity_poly.pdbx_seq_one_letter_code
_entity_poly.pdbx_strand_id
1 'polypeptide(L)'
;MRRPTFTLLEILGGAALLEILGGAAFTGFEGALLFIALESLFSSDSISIGLWGMSLGGLIFGQYRRIIEKIDLPIIAGITLGLVLLLSFLRSFPSEIVVVISILGGAGAIAATALFRLIYQLLSRVW
;
A
#
# COMPACT_ATOMS: atom_id res chain seq x y z
N MET A 1 -24.35 0.24 37.98
CA MET A 1 -24.28 -0.10 36.53
C MET A 1 -23.51 1.00 35.78
N ARG A 2 -22.18 0.85 35.63
CA ARG A 2 -21.33 1.74 34.80
C ARG A 2 -21.25 1.14 33.39
N ARG A 3 -21.55 1.94 32.37
CA ARG A 3 -21.67 1.50 30.96
C ARG A 3 -20.30 1.11 30.36
N PRO A 4 -20.27 0.19 29.39
CA PRO A 4 -19.07 -0.31 28.71
C PRO A 4 -18.50 0.68 27.67
N THR A 5 -18.30 1.95 28.04
CA THR A 5 -17.85 2.99 27.10
C THR A 5 -16.35 2.95 26.81
N PHE A 6 -15.53 2.34 27.67
CA PHE A 6 -14.07 2.33 27.51
C PHE A 6 -13.59 1.35 26.43
N THR A 7 -14.20 0.16 26.34
CA THR A 7 -13.83 -0.87 25.36
C THR A 7 -14.17 -0.47 23.93
N LEU A 8 -15.27 0.27 23.73
CA LEU A 8 -15.69 0.69 22.39
C LEU A 8 -14.72 1.71 21.76
N LEU A 9 -14.20 2.66 22.55
CA LEU A 9 -13.24 3.66 22.05
C LEU A 9 -11.90 3.03 21.67
N GLU A 10 -11.46 2.03 22.43
CA GLU A 10 -10.20 1.31 22.15
C GLU A 10 -10.30 0.43 20.90
N ILE A 11 -11.43 -0.26 20.73
CA ILE A 11 -11.74 -1.05 19.53
C ILE A 11 -11.83 -0.16 18.29
N LEU A 12 -12.49 1.01 18.39
CA LEU A 12 -12.62 1.96 17.28
C LEU A 12 -11.27 2.60 16.92
N GLY A 13 -10.43 2.91 17.92
CA GLY A 13 -9.08 3.44 17.71
C GLY A 13 -8.15 2.44 17.01
N GLY A 14 -8.22 1.16 17.39
CA GLY A 14 -7.47 0.08 16.74
C GLY A 14 -7.91 -0.15 15.29
N ALA A 15 -9.22 -0.13 15.03
CA ALA A 15 -9.77 -0.31 13.68
C ALA A 15 -9.36 0.83 12.73
N ALA A 16 -9.36 2.08 13.20
CA ALA A 16 -8.91 3.23 12.41
C ALA A 16 -7.40 3.18 12.10
N LEU A 17 -6.59 2.68 13.03
CA LEU A 17 -5.16 2.50 12.81
C LEU A 17 -4.88 1.44 11.76
N LEU A 18 -5.56 0.28 11.86
CA LEU A 18 -5.45 -0.80 10.88
C LEU A 18 -5.88 -0.36 9.48
N GLU A 19 -6.90 0.49 9.38
CA GLU A 19 -7.33 1.06 8.11
C GLU A 19 -6.23 1.91 7.45
N ILE A 20 -5.61 2.80 8.22
CA ILE A 20 -4.55 3.69 7.70
C ILE A 20 -3.31 2.88 7.31
N LEU A 21 -2.87 1.96 8.17
CA LEU A 21 -1.69 1.15 7.89
C LEU A 21 -1.95 0.12 6.78
N GLY A 22 -3.17 -0.41 6.66
CA GLY A 22 -3.57 -1.31 5.59
C GLY A 22 -3.53 -0.63 4.21
N GLY A 23 -4.04 0.61 4.11
CA GLY A 23 -3.93 1.40 2.88
C GLY A 23 -2.48 1.73 2.51
N ALA A 24 -1.64 2.05 3.50
CA ALA A 24 -0.21 2.27 3.28
C ALA A 24 0.49 0.99 2.79
N ALA A 25 0.21 -0.15 3.43
CA ALA A 25 0.74 -1.46 3.05
C ALA A 25 0.40 -1.79 1.59
N PHE A 26 -0.88 -1.65 1.22
CA PHE A 26 -1.36 -1.88 -0.14
C PHE A 26 -0.66 -0.96 -1.15
N THR A 27 -0.61 0.34 -0.87
CA THR A 27 -0.01 1.32 -1.79
C THR A 27 1.49 1.07 -1.99
N GLY A 28 2.22 0.72 -0.93
CA GLY A 28 3.63 0.37 -1.03
C GLY A 28 3.87 -0.96 -1.76
N PHE A 29 3.00 -1.94 -1.54
CA PHE A 29 3.09 -3.25 -2.18
C PHE A 29 2.78 -3.18 -3.69
N GLU A 30 1.64 -2.59 -4.06
CA GLU A 30 1.25 -2.38 -5.45
C GLU A 30 2.21 -1.45 -6.16
N GLY A 31 2.69 -0.40 -5.48
CA GLY A 31 3.66 0.52 -6.05
C GLY A 31 4.95 -0.18 -6.49
N ALA A 32 5.44 -1.13 -5.70
CA ALA A 32 6.58 -1.94 -6.06
C ALA A 32 6.28 -2.91 -7.23
N LEU A 33 5.13 -3.60 -7.20
CA LEU A 33 4.75 -4.51 -8.29
C LEU A 33 4.55 -3.79 -9.62
N LEU A 34 3.82 -2.66 -9.62
CA LEU A 34 3.60 -1.86 -10.81
C LEU A 34 4.90 -1.31 -11.37
N PHE A 35 5.84 -0.91 -10.49
CA PHE A 35 7.14 -0.43 -10.94
C PHE A 35 7.88 -1.53 -11.71
N ILE A 36 8.01 -2.72 -11.11
CA ILE A 36 8.66 -3.88 -11.73
C ILE A 36 7.97 -4.25 -13.05
N ALA A 37 6.64 -4.30 -13.06
CA ALA A 37 5.86 -4.67 -14.23
C ALA A 37 6.03 -3.70 -15.39
N LEU A 38 5.97 -2.39 -15.12
CA LEU A 38 6.06 -1.36 -16.15
C LEU A 38 7.50 -1.18 -16.65
N GLU A 39 8.49 -1.26 -15.75
CA GLU A 39 9.90 -1.25 -16.13
C GLU A 39 10.25 -2.46 -17.00
N SER A 40 9.68 -3.63 -16.71
CA SER A 40 9.87 -4.84 -17.53
C SER A 40 9.17 -4.76 -18.89
N LEU A 41 8.03 -4.06 -18.96
CA LEU A 41 7.20 -4.01 -20.17
C LEU A 41 7.70 -2.98 -21.19
N PHE A 42 8.27 -1.87 -20.74
CA PHE A 42 8.69 -0.77 -21.59
C PHE A 42 10.20 -0.56 -21.53
N SER A 43 10.86 -0.53 -22.69
CA SER A 43 12.31 -0.29 -22.79
C SER A 43 12.75 1.16 -22.53
N SER A 44 11.83 2.06 -22.18
CA SER A 44 12.12 3.48 -21.95
C SER A 44 11.77 3.87 -20.52
N ASP A 45 12.80 4.09 -19.71
CA ASP A 45 12.69 4.42 -18.27
C ASP A 45 11.76 5.61 -18.00
N SER A 46 11.81 6.63 -18.86
CA SER A 46 10.97 7.84 -18.74
C SER A 46 9.49 7.54 -18.89
N ILE A 47 9.12 6.66 -19.84
CA ILE A 47 7.73 6.28 -20.08
C ILE A 47 7.24 5.39 -18.94
N SER A 48 8.07 4.42 -18.51
CA SER A 48 7.78 3.51 -17.41
C SER A 48 7.47 4.27 -16.12
N ILE A 49 8.31 5.25 -15.75
CA ILE A 49 8.11 6.10 -14.57
C ILE A 49 6.83 6.94 -14.69
N GLY A 50 6.57 7.52 -15.87
CA GLY A 50 5.36 8.32 -16.10
C GLY A 50 4.08 7.51 -15.94
N LEU A 51 4.03 6.33 -16.57
CA LEU A 51 2.90 5.41 -16.45
C LEU A 51 2.76 4.86 -15.04
N TRP A 52 3.88 4.54 -14.38
CA TRP A 52 3.89 4.09 -12.99
C TRP A 52 3.29 5.15 -12.06
N GLY A 53 3.74 6.40 -12.16
CA GLY A 53 3.21 7.51 -11.39
C GLY A 53 1.72 7.75 -11.66
N MET A 54 1.29 7.64 -12.92
CA MET A 54 -0.12 7.74 -13.29
C MET A 54 -0.97 6.62 -12.68
N SER A 55 -0.54 5.36 -12.78
CA SER A 55 -1.26 4.21 -12.24
C SER A 55 -1.30 4.24 -10.70
N LEU A 56 -0.17 4.51 -10.05
CA LEU A 56 -0.09 4.61 -8.60
C LEU A 56 -0.91 5.79 -8.07
N GLY A 57 -0.84 6.95 -8.75
CA GLY A 57 -1.69 8.09 -8.46
C GLY A 57 -3.18 7.78 -8.62
N GLY A 58 -3.55 7.03 -9.65
CA GLY A 58 -4.92 6.52 -9.85
C GLY A 58 -5.39 5.62 -8.72
N LEU A 59 -4.55 4.69 -8.26
CA LEU A 59 -4.85 3.81 -7.11
C LEU A 59 -5.01 4.61 -5.81
N ILE A 60 -4.12 5.56 -5.54
CA ILE A 60 -4.24 6.44 -4.37
C ILE A 60 -5.53 7.27 -4.44
N PHE A 61 -5.84 7.84 -5.61
CA PHE A 61 -7.06 8.60 -5.80
C PHE A 61 -8.32 7.74 -5.63
N GLY A 62 -8.31 6.50 -6.14
CA GLY A 62 -9.39 5.53 -5.95
C GLY A 62 -9.61 5.17 -4.48
N GLN A 63 -8.53 4.94 -3.73
CA GLN A 63 -8.59 4.74 -2.27
C GLN A 63 -9.13 5.98 -1.55
N TYR A 64 -8.62 7.16 -1.88
CA TYR A 64 -9.04 8.43 -1.27
C TYR A 64 -10.54 8.73 -1.51
N ARG A 65 -11.03 8.48 -2.71
CA ARG A 65 -12.44 8.64 -3.07
C ARG A 65 -13.34 7.50 -2.61
N ARG A 66 -12.79 6.46 -1.97
CA ARG A 66 -13.52 5.23 -1.58
C ARG A 66 -14.22 4.55 -2.77
N ILE A 67 -13.61 4.63 -3.95
CA ILE A 67 -14.06 3.87 -5.14
C ILE A 67 -13.65 2.40 -4.98
N ILE A 68 -12.48 2.18 -4.35
CA ILE A 68 -11.98 0.84 -4.00
C ILE A 68 -12.36 0.60 -2.54
N GLU A 69 -13.15 -0.45 -2.28
CA GLU A 69 -13.49 -0.82 -0.91
C GLU A 69 -12.30 -1.50 -0.22
N LYS A 70 -12.26 -1.46 1.12
CA LYS A 70 -11.13 -2.02 1.89
C LYS A 70 -10.93 -3.51 1.66
N ILE A 71 -12.02 -4.22 1.38
CA ILE A 71 -12.02 -5.66 1.10
C ILE A 71 -11.41 -5.94 -0.28
N ASP A 72 -11.49 -4.98 -1.20
CA ASP A 72 -10.96 -5.13 -2.56
C ASP A 72 -9.44 -4.97 -2.61
N LEU A 73 -8.83 -4.26 -1.65
CA LEU A 73 -7.39 -4.05 -1.59
C LEU A 73 -6.58 -5.37 -1.63
N PRO A 74 -6.82 -6.36 -0.75
CA PRO A 74 -6.10 -7.64 -0.83
C PRO A 74 -6.43 -8.44 -2.09
N ILE A 75 -7.64 -8.27 -2.66
CA ILE A 75 -8.03 -8.95 -3.91
C ILE A 75 -7.22 -8.39 -5.07
N ILE A 76 -7.16 -7.07 -5.20
CA ILE A 76 -6.36 -6.39 -6.22
C ILE A 76 -4.89 -6.77 -6.05
N ALA A 77 -4.36 -6.70 -4.83
CA ALA A 77 -2.97 -7.05 -4.55
C ALA A 77 -2.64 -8.51 -4.90
N GLY A 78 -3.54 -9.44 -4.56
CA GLY A 78 -3.39 -10.84 -4.90
C GLY A 78 -3.42 -11.08 -6.41
N ILE A 79 -4.31 -10.40 -7.14
CA ILE A 79 -4.41 -10.50 -8.59
C ILE A 79 -3.16 -9.91 -9.25
N THR A 80 -2.71 -8.71 -8.87
CA THR A 80 -1.52 -8.07 -9.43
C THR A 80 -0.29 -8.95 -9.20
N LEU A 81 -0.09 -9.44 -7.97
CA LEU A 81 1.00 -10.36 -7.65
C LEU A 81 0.92 -11.63 -8.50
N GLY A 82 -0.27 -12.24 -8.57
CA GLY A 82 -0.50 -13.44 -9.38
C GLY A 82 -0.14 -13.22 -10.85
N LEU A 83 -0.55 -12.10 -11.44
CA LEU A 83 -0.22 -11.76 -12.83
C LEU A 83 1.28 -11.56 -13.04
N VAL A 84 1.96 -10.81 -12.17
CA VAL A 84 3.42 -10.58 -12.26
C VAL A 84 4.20 -11.89 -12.08
N LEU A 85 3.73 -12.80 -11.23
CA LEU A 85 4.39 -14.08 -11.01
C LEU A 85 4.14 -15.11 -12.11
N LEU A 86 2.96 -15.12 -12.71
CA LEU A 86 2.61 -16.04 -13.80
C LEU A 86 3.19 -15.59 -15.15
N LEU A 87 3.22 -14.28 -15.40
CA LEU A 87 3.66 -13.71 -16.66
C LEU A 87 5.12 -13.31 -16.55
N SER A 88 6.02 -14.19 -16.99
CA SER A 88 7.47 -13.97 -16.90
C SER A 88 7.97 -12.74 -17.65
N PHE A 89 7.22 -12.21 -18.62
CA PHE A 89 7.57 -10.96 -19.32
C PHE A 89 7.30 -9.69 -18.49
N LEU A 90 6.51 -9.78 -17.41
CA LEU A 90 6.23 -8.67 -16.49
C LEU A 90 7.24 -8.58 -15.34
N ARG A 91 8.28 -9.41 -15.35
CA ARG A 91 9.33 -9.37 -14.33
C ARG A 91 10.71 -9.45 -14.97
N SER A 92 11.55 -8.48 -14.64
CA SER A 92 12.98 -8.48 -14.90
C SER A 92 13.75 -9.31 -13.87
N PHE A 93 13.14 -9.57 -12.70
CA PHE A 93 13.73 -10.29 -11.58
C PHE A 93 13.14 -11.70 -11.38
N PRO A 94 13.86 -12.60 -10.68
CA PRO A 94 13.32 -13.87 -10.18
C PRO A 94 12.08 -13.67 -9.30
N SER A 95 11.17 -14.65 -9.30
CA SER A 95 9.90 -14.61 -8.55
C SER A 95 10.08 -14.29 -7.07
N GLU A 96 11.11 -14.86 -6.46
CA GLU A 96 11.40 -14.75 -5.03
C GLU A 96 11.77 -13.30 -4.70
N ILE A 97 12.58 -12.68 -5.56
CA ILE A 97 13.03 -11.29 -5.39
C ILE A 97 11.86 -10.33 -5.58
N VAL A 98 10.99 -10.56 -6.56
CA VAL A 98 9.78 -9.75 -6.76
C VAL A 98 8.91 -9.74 -5.50
N VAL A 99 8.63 -10.92 -4.93
CA VAL A 99 7.83 -11.04 -3.69
C VAL A 99 8.48 -10.27 -2.55
N VAL A 100 9.80 -10.41 -2.37
CA VAL A 100 10.53 -9.73 -1.30
C VAL A 100 10.48 -8.21 -1.48
N ILE A 101 10.72 -7.69 -2.69
CA ILE A 101 10.69 -6.25 -2.98
C ILE A 101 9.29 -5.70 -2.72
N SER A 102 8.23 -6.40 -3.13
CA SER A 102 6.85 -5.95 -2.89
C SER A 102 6.48 -5.93 -1.42
N ILE A 103 6.89 -6.95 -0.65
CA ILE A 103 6.69 -6.97 0.81
C ILE A 103 7.47 -5.81 1.46
N LEU A 104 8.72 -5.59 1.05
CA LEU A 104 9.54 -4.47 1.55
C LEU A 104 8.95 -3.10 1.18
N GLY A 105 8.38 -2.95 -0.01
CA GLY A 105 7.68 -1.74 -0.44
C GLY A 105 6.48 -1.45 0.47
N GLY A 106 5.65 -2.46 0.75
CA GLY A 106 4.54 -2.35 1.69
C GLY A 106 5.00 -2.03 3.12
N ALA A 107 6.01 -2.74 3.62
CA ALA A 107 6.59 -2.51 4.95
C ALA A 107 7.21 -1.10 5.08
N GLY A 108 7.89 -0.63 4.03
CA GLY A 108 8.46 0.71 3.98
C GLY A 108 7.39 1.80 4.01
N ALA A 109 6.29 1.62 3.26
CA ALA A 109 5.15 2.54 3.31
C ALA A 109 4.49 2.55 4.69
N ILE A 110 4.26 1.38 5.31
CA ILE A 110 3.77 1.28 6.69
C ILE A 110 4.69 2.02 7.66
N ALA A 111 6.00 1.77 7.58
CA ALA A 111 6.99 2.40 8.45
C ALA A 111 6.98 3.92 8.30
N ALA A 112 6.94 4.43 7.06
CA ALA A 112 6.84 5.85 6.80
C ALA A 112 5.55 6.46 7.38
N THR A 113 4.39 5.85 7.12
CA THR A 113 3.10 6.32 7.66
C THR A 113 3.07 6.28 9.19
N ALA A 114 3.60 5.22 9.79
CA ALA A 114 3.69 5.07 11.24
C ALA A 114 4.62 6.13 11.86
N LEU A 115 5.77 6.41 11.24
CA LEU A 115 6.71 7.43 11.67
C LEU A 115 6.07 8.82 11.66
N PHE A 116 5.45 9.23 10.54
CA PHE A 116 4.77 10.52 10.46
C PHE A 116 3.68 10.63 11.51
N ARG A 117 2.87 9.58 11.68
CA ARG A 117 1.81 9.57 12.69
C ARG A 117 2.34 9.68 14.12
N LEU A 118 3.46 9.02 14.43
CA LEU A 118 4.13 9.15 15.72
C LEU A 118 4.61 10.59 15.96
N ILE A 119 5.23 11.20 14.95
CA ILE A 119 5.68 12.60 15.02
C ILE A 119 4.50 13.54 15.26
N TYR A 120 3.39 13.38 14.52
CA TYR A 120 2.18 14.18 14.73
C TYR A 120 1.58 14.01 16.13
N GLN A 121 1.57 12.78 16.67
CA GLN A 121 1.10 12.52 18.03
C GLN A 121 1.99 13.12 19.10
N LEU A 122 3.30 13.17 18.88
CA LEU A 122 4.24 13.85 19.78
C LEU A 122 4.00 15.36 19.78
N LEU A 123 3.88 15.95 18.59
CA LEU A 123 3.60 17.38 18.44
C LEU A 123 2.27 17.75 19.09
N SER A 124 1.20 16.98 18.88
CA SER A 124 -0.12 17.26 19.44
C SER A 124 -0.23 17.06 20.96
N ARG A 125 0.81 16.57 21.63
CA ARG A 125 0.86 16.44 23.10
C ARG A 125 1.68 17.55 23.76
N VAL A 126 2.59 18.16 22.99
CA VAL A 126 3.43 19.27 23.46
C VAL A 126 2.71 20.61 23.31
N TRP A 127 1.82 20.71 22.32
CA TRP A 127 0.93 21.84 22.09
C TRP A 127 -0.50 21.47 22.49
#